data_AF-A0A8F4J9G2-F1
#
_entry.id   AF-A0A8F4J9G2-F1
#
_cell.length_a   1.000
_cell.length_b   1.000
_cell.length_c   1.000
_cell.angle_alpha   90.00
_cell.angle_beta   90.00
_cell.angle_gamma   90.00
#
_symmetry.space_group_name_H-M   'P 1'
#
loop_
_entity.id
_entity.type
_entity.pdbx_description
1 polymer ?
#
loop_
_entity_poly.entity_id
_entity_poly.type
_entity_poly.pdbx_seq_one_letter_code
_entity_poly.pdbx_strand_id
1 'polypeptide(L)'
;MDLRQLAALTAVADHHSFSAAARALHTVQSNVSTHVARLEREVGATLVHRASGQLTEAGEIVVSRARRIQAELDALVADVASSLGEISGQVRLGIIGTTGRWLLPPLLAAMAEAHPKVSLVTIDATTTSLIPQLATGRLDLAIVNLPVTDPDVAVDELFEEEHVVLVPGQHPLAAHDRLSLADLAGTPLLLEPPGTGFRDDLDDDAARVGVTLQPQAEVDGMRLLASLAYQGYGAAILPASAIVEWTDGTWKTIPLDGTSHRAVGLATPRRGRLSAPARATVDLVHRLVATQVPSRQGLHVTTAAAADDGAGVSRT
;
A
#
# COMPACT_ATOMS: atom_id res chain seq x y z
N MET A 1 15.46 -17.53 -25.68
CA MET A 1 14.59 -16.52 -25.06
C MET A 1 15.32 -15.19 -25.10
N ASP A 2 14.63 -14.09 -25.36
CA ASP A 2 15.23 -12.74 -25.34
C ASP A 2 14.32 -11.72 -24.63
N LEU A 3 14.86 -10.55 -24.28
CA LEU A 3 14.13 -9.53 -23.52
C LEU A 3 12.98 -8.90 -24.30
N ARG A 4 13.06 -8.83 -25.64
CA ARG A 4 11.99 -8.27 -26.47
C ARG A 4 10.78 -9.19 -26.46
N GLN A 5 10.98 -10.50 -26.41
CA GLN A 5 9.92 -11.49 -26.25
C GLN A 5 9.18 -11.32 -24.93
N LEU A 6 9.93 -11.19 -23.83
CA LEU A 6 9.38 -10.99 -22.48
C LEU A 6 8.62 -9.65 -22.39
N ALA A 7 9.18 -8.58 -22.95
CA ALA A 7 8.52 -7.27 -23.03
C ALA A 7 7.23 -7.32 -23.86
N ALA A 8 7.23 -8.03 -25.00
CA ALA A 8 6.04 -8.18 -25.84
C ALA A 8 4.91 -8.89 -25.11
N LEU A 9 5.19 -9.99 -24.41
CA LEU A 9 4.20 -10.71 -23.62
C LEU A 9 3.66 -9.86 -22.47
N THR A 10 4.54 -9.16 -21.75
CA THR A 10 4.16 -8.28 -20.64
C THR A 10 3.26 -7.15 -21.11
N ALA A 11 3.57 -6.51 -22.24
CA ALA A 11 2.73 -5.46 -22.82
C ALA A 11 1.36 -6.00 -23.26
N VAL A 12 1.28 -7.23 -23.78
CA VAL A 12 -0.02 -7.87 -24.09
C VAL A 12 -0.82 -8.11 -22.82
N ALA A 13 -0.16 -8.55 -21.74
CA ALA A 13 -0.81 -8.74 -20.44
C ALA A 13 -1.36 -7.43 -19.86
N ASP A 14 -0.63 -6.32 -20.00
CA ASP A 14 -1.00 -5.03 -19.43
C ASP A 14 -2.14 -4.34 -20.22
N HIS A 15 -2.23 -4.61 -21.52
CA HIS A 15 -3.20 -3.95 -22.40
C HIS A 15 -4.34 -4.85 -22.88
N HIS A 16 -4.30 -6.15 -22.57
CA HIS A 16 -5.24 -7.18 -23.05
C HIS A 16 -5.49 -7.12 -24.58
N SER A 17 -4.52 -6.65 -25.34
CA SER A 17 -4.64 -6.43 -26.78
C SER A 17 -3.27 -6.33 -27.43
N PHE A 18 -3.06 -7.13 -28.49
CA PHE A 18 -1.83 -7.09 -29.27
C PHE A 18 -1.61 -5.74 -29.97
N SER A 19 -2.70 -5.11 -30.43
CA SER A 19 -2.61 -3.82 -31.12
C SER A 19 -2.32 -2.67 -30.14
N ALA A 20 -2.87 -2.73 -28.92
CA ALA A 20 -2.54 -1.77 -27.88
C ALA A 20 -1.10 -1.96 -27.35
N ALA A 21 -0.68 -3.21 -27.13
CA ALA A 21 0.69 -3.55 -26.78
C ALA A 21 1.71 -3.05 -27.81
N ALA A 22 1.41 -3.20 -29.10
CA ALA A 22 2.26 -2.71 -30.17
C ALA A 22 2.42 -1.18 -30.14
N ARG A 23 1.34 -0.44 -29.87
CA ARG A 23 1.40 1.02 -29.71
C ARG A 23 2.26 1.42 -28.50
N ALA A 24 2.10 0.72 -27.37
CA ALA A 24 2.90 0.98 -26.16
C ALA A 24 4.39 0.69 -26.37
N LEU A 25 4.72 -0.32 -27.17
CA LEU A 25 6.10 -0.69 -27.51
C LEU A 25 6.63 0.04 -28.76
N HIS A 26 5.90 1.04 -29.27
CA HIS A 26 6.26 1.79 -30.48
C HIS A 26 6.62 0.90 -31.69
N THR A 27 5.84 -0.15 -31.91
CA THR A 27 6.06 -1.13 -32.97
C THR A 27 4.75 -1.54 -33.66
N VAL A 28 4.82 -2.48 -34.61
CA VAL A 28 3.67 -3.02 -35.33
C VAL A 28 3.16 -4.31 -34.67
N GLN A 29 1.86 -4.57 -34.77
CA GLN A 29 1.21 -5.74 -34.15
C GLN A 29 1.82 -7.08 -34.61
N SER A 30 2.22 -7.20 -35.88
CA SER A 30 2.87 -8.40 -36.41
C SER A 30 4.18 -8.72 -35.69
N ASN A 31 4.92 -7.71 -35.23
CA ASN A 31 6.15 -7.87 -34.48
C ASN A 31 5.87 -8.41 -33.07
N VAL A 32 4.91 -7.83 -32.35
CA VAL A 32 4.46 -8.32 -31.04
C VAL A 32 3.97 -9.77 -31.14
N SER A 33 3.13 -10.08 -32.13
CA SER A 33 2.62 -11.44 -32.35
C SER A 33 3.76 -12.44 -32.63
N THR A 34 4.77 -12.04 -33.40
CA THR A 34 5.93 -12.89 -33.70
C THR A 34 6.78 -13.15 -32.47
N HIS A 35 7.03 -12.12 -31.66
CA HIS A 35 7.75 -12.24 -30.40
C HIS A 35 7.04 -13.17 -29.40
N VAL A 36 5.73 -12.99 -29.20
CA VAL A 36 4.93 -13.87 -28.33
C VAL A 36 4.92 -15.30 -28.87
N ALA A 37 4.68 -15.51 -30.17
CA ALA A 37 4.67 -16.85 -30.76
C ALA A 37 6.03 -17.57 -30.65
N ARG A 38 7.13 -16.82 -30.73
CA ARG A 38 8.47 -17.39 -30.52
C ARG A 38 8.68 -17.78 -29.06
N LEU A 39 8.25 -16.95 -28.12
CA LEU A 39 8.31 -17.27 -26.69
C LEU A 39 7.47 -18.52 -26.36
N GLU A 40 6.25 -18.62 -26.90
CA GLU A 40 5.39 -19.79 -26.75
C GLU A 40 6.07 -21.08 -27.25
N ARG A 41 6.75 -21.02 -28.40
CA ARG A 41 7.50 -22.16 -28.95
C ARG A 41 8.69 -22.56 -28.09
N GLU A 42 9.41 -21.59 -27.54
CA GLU A 42 10.59 -21.86 -26.72
C GLU A 42 10.22 -22.40 -25.32
N VAL A 43 9.11 -21.92 -24.74
CA VAL A 43 8.59 -22.42 -23.46
C VAL A 43 7.78 -23.71 -23.63
N GLY A 44 7.25 -23.97 -24.83
CA GLY A 44 6.46 -25.16 -25.14
C GLY A 44 4.99 -25.07 -24.67
N ALA A 45 4.47 -23.87 -24.41
CA ALA A 45 3.12 -23.64 -23.93
C ALA A 45 2.49 -22.40 -24.58
N THR A 46 1.16 -22.43 -24.77
CA THR A 46 0.39 -21.24 -25.12
C THR A 46 0.35 -20.31 -23.92
N LEU A 47 0.74 -19.06 -24.12
CA LEU A 47 0.85 -18.06 -23.04
C LEU A 47 -0.30 -17.04 -23.08
N VAL A 48 -0.94 -16.87 -24.24
CA VAL A 48 -2.02 -15.90 -24.42
C VAL A 48 -3.19 -16.51 -25.21
N HIS A 49 -4.41 -16.31 -24.71
CA HIS A 49 -5.63 -16.52 -25.48
C HIS A 49 -5.75 -15.42 -26.56
N ARG A 50 -5.31 -15.71 -27.79
CA ARG A 50 -5.18 -14.70 -28.87
C ARG A 50 -6.44 -13.87 -29.14
N ALA A 51 -7.63 -14.45 -28.98
CA ALA A 51 -8.89 -13.77 -29.22
C ALA A 51 -9.20 -12.68 -28.17
N SER A 52 -8.85 -12.93 -26.90
CA SER A 52 -9.13 -12.02 -25.79
C SER A 52 -7.91 -11.21 -25.32
N GLY A 53 -6.69 -11.61 -25.71
CA GLY A 53 -5.45 -11.03 -25.19
C GLY A 53 -5.19 -11.34 -23.70
N GLN A 54 -5.99 -12.24 -23.11
CA GLN A 54 -5.80 -12.68 -21.73
C GLN A 54 -4.70 -13.74 -21.63
N LEU A 55 -3.99 -13.74 -20.50
CA LEU A 55 -2.98 -14.74 -20.22
C LEU A 55 -3.61 -16.10 -19.94
N THR A 56 -2.90 -17.16 -20.31
CA THR A 56 -3.14 -18.50 -19.77
C THR A 56 -2.49 -18.60 -18.38
N GLU A 57 -2.74 -19.69 -17.65
CA GLU A 57 -2.02 -19.97 -16.39
C GLU A 57 -0.49 -19.99 -16.60
N ALA A 58 -0.02 -20.61 -17.68
CA ALA A 58 1.39 -20.57 -18.07
C ALA A 58 1.85 -19.14 -18.40
N GLY A 59 1.00 -18.34 -19.05
CA GLY A 59 1.23 -16.93 -19.33
C GLY A 59 1.45 -16.10 -18.07
N GLU A 60 0.61 -16.27 -17.05
CA GLU A 60 0.73 -15.58 -15.76
C GLU A 60 2.07 -15.88 -15.08
N ILE A 61 2.50 -17.15 -15.09
CA ILE A 61 3.79 -17.57 -14.54
C ILE A 61 4.94 -16.89 -15.30
N VAL A 62 4.91 -16.87 -16.64
CA VAL A 62 5.96 -16.26 -17.45
C VAL A 62 6.00 -14.74 -17.27
N VAL A 63 4.84 -14.07 -17.25
CA VAL A 63 4.76 -12.61 -17.07
C VAL A 63 5.25 -12.18 -15.70
N SER A 64 4.89 -12.90 -14.63
CA SER A 64 5.41 -12.64 -13.28
C SER A 64 6.94 -12.68 -13.24
N ARG A 65 7.56 -13.67 -13.89
CA ARG A 65 9.02 -13.77 -13.99
C ARG A 65 9.62 -12.71 -14.92
N ALA A 66 8.96 -12.42 -16.04
CA ALA A 66 9.39 -11.40 -17.00
C ALA A 66 9.47 -10.01 -16.35
N ARG A 67 8.48 -9.63 -15.55
CA ARG A 67 8.48 -8.37 -14.81
C ARG A 67 9.64 -8.28 -13.83
N ARG A 68 9.92 -9.36 -13.07
CA ARG A 68 11.09 -9.42 -12.18
C ARG A 68 12.41 -9.25 -12.95
N ILE A 69 12.57 -9.91 -14.09
CA ILE A 69 13.77 -9.76 -14.94
C ILE A 69 13.92 -8.32 -15.45
N GLN A 70 12.83 -7.69 -15.89
CA GLN A 70 12.87 -6.31 -16.35
C GLN A 70 13.22 -5.34 -15.21
N ALA A 71 12.64 -5.53 -14.03
CA ALA A 71 12.95 -4.74 -12.85
C ALA A 71 14.43 -4.83 -12.44
N GLU A 72 15.05 -6.01 -12.52
CA GLU A 72 16.49 -6.20 -12.26
C GLU A 72 17.37 -5.49 -13.29
N LEU A 73 16.96 -5.45 -14.56
CA LEU A 73 17.69 -4.69 -15.59
C LEU A 73 17.60 -3.17 -15.35
N ASP A 74 16.41 -2.68 -15.01
CA ASP A 74 16.19 -1.27 -14.70
C ASP A 74 16.97 -0.88 -13.43
N ALA A 75 16.97 -1.76 -12.41
CA ALA A 75 17.73 -1.60 -11.19
C ALA A 75 19.25 -1.56 -11.46
N LEU A 76 19.76 -2.41 -12.34
CA LEU A 76 21.17 -2.39 -12.73
C LEU A 76 21.57 -1.02 -13.30
N VAL A 77 20.78 -0.48 -14.24
CA VAL A 77 21.05 0.84 -14.83
C VAL A 77 21.01 1.94 -13.76
N ALA A 78 19.99 1.91 -12.89
CA ALA A 78 19.83 2.88 -11.81
C ALA A 78 20.96 2.78 -10.76
N ASP A 79 21.39 1.58 -10.40
CA ASP A 79 22.46 1.35 -9.43
C ASP A 79 23.83 1.81 -9.98
N VAL A 80 24.10 1.59 -11.26
CA VAL A 80 25.30 2.12 -11.92
C VAL A 80 25.26 3.66 -11.97
N ALA A 81 24.13 4.26 -12.35
CA ALA A 81 23.98 5.72 -12.33
C ALA A 81 24.17 6.30 -10.92
N SER A 82 23.63 5.63 -9.90
CA SER A 82 23.80 6.01 -8.49
C SER A 82 25.27 5.93 -8.05
N SER A 83 26.02 4.92 -8.50
CA SER A 83 27.46 4.82 -8.22
C SER A 83 28.27 5.98 -8.81
N LEU A 84 27.72 6.67 -9.81
CA LEU A 84 28.28 7.87 -10.42
C LEU A 84 27.76 9.18 -9.78
N GLY A 85 27.07 9.07 -8.64
CA GLY A 85 26.60 10.20 -7.83
C GLY A 85 25.18 10.67 -8.12
N GLU A 86 24.40 9.94 -8.93
CA GLU A 86 23.07 10.37 -9.36
C GLU A 86 22.01 9.28 -9.16
N ILE A 87 21.11 9.47 -8.19
CA ILE A 87 19.94 8.60 -8.02
C ILE A 87 18.83 9.07 -8.96
N SER A 88 18.44 8.21 -9.90
CA SER A 88 17.41 8.49 -10.89
C SER A 88 16.60 7.22 -11.21
N GLY A 89 15.45 7.40 -11.86
CA GLY A 89 14.61 6.29 -12.30
C GLY A 89 13.16 6.43 -11.83
N GLN A 90 12.43 5.32 -11.84
CA GLN A 90 11.03 5.28 -11.41
C GLN A 90 10.86 4.33 -10.22
N VAL A 91 9.95 4.68 -9.31
CA VAL A 91 9.51 3.84 -8.20
C VAL A 91 7.99 3.76 -8.21
N ARG A 92 7.44 2.55 -8.23
CA ARG A 92 6.01 2.27 -8.14
C ARG A 92 5.66 1.91 -6.70
N LEU A 93 5.01 2.84 -6.01
CA LEU A 93 4.63 2.71 -4.61
C LEU A 93 3.14 2.42 -4.49
N GLY A 94 2.80 1.26 -3.95
CA GLY A 94 1.46 0.99 -3.44
C GLY A 94 1.26 1.62 -2.06
N ILE A 95 0.10 2.19 -1.78
CA ILE A 95 -0.18 2.75 -0.45
C ILE A 95 -1.65 2.61 -0.09
N ILE A 96 -1.92 2.21 1.15
CA ILE A 96 -3.29 2.24 1.70
C ILE A 96 -3.74 3.68 1.91
N GLY A 97 -4.99 3.99 1.51
CA GLY A 97 -5.47 5.36 1.44
C GLY A 97 -5.46 6.15 2.75
N THR A 98 -5.61 5.50 3.92
CA THR A 98 -5.55 6.18 5.23
C THR A 98 -4.15 6.70 5.52
N THR A 99 -3.13 5.85 5.37
CA THR A 99 -1.72 6.25 5.54
C THR A 99 -1.27 7.20 4.43
N GLY A 100 -1.69 6.94 3.19
CA GLY A 100 -1.33 7.77 2.03
C GLY A 100 -1.81 9.21 2.15
N ARG A 101 -2.93 9.46 2.85
CA ARG A 101 -3.44 10.83 3.06
C ARG A 101 -2.43 11.74 3.75
N TRP A 102 -1.64 11.21 4.68
CA TRP A 102 -0.71 12.02 5.45
C TRP A 102 0.76 11.81 5.09
N LEU A 103 1.16 10.60 4.71
CA LEU A 103 2.55 10.28 4.42
C LEU A 103 2.96 10.66 2.99
N LEU A 104 2.04 10.58 2.02
CA LEU A 104 2.38 10.82 0.62
C LEU A 104 2.77 12.28 0.32
N PRO A 105 2.06 13.32 0.81
CA PRO A 105 2.46 14.71 0.57
C PRO A 105 3.89 15.05 1.01
N PRO A 106 4.32 14.77 2.26
CA PRO A 106 5.70 15.04 2.69
C PRO A 106 6.71 14.12 2.00
N LEU A 107 6.34 12.88 1.64
CA LEU A 107 7.21 11.99 0.84
C LEU A 107 7.48 12.57 -0.53
N LEU A 108 6.46 13.09 -1.23
CA LEU A 108 6.63 13.74 -2.53
C LEU A 108 7.54 14.98 -2.44
N ALA A 109 7.37 15.79 -1.39
CA ALA A 109 8.21 16.96 -1.15
C ALA A 109 9.68 16.55 -0.90
N ALA A 110 9.91 15.58 -0.02
CA ALA A 110 11.25 15.14 0.33
C ALA A 110 11.94 14.42 -0.84
N MET A 111 11.21 13.65 -1.65
CA MET A 111 11.72 13.06 -2.88
C MET A 111 12.11 14.12 -3.91
N ALA A 112 11.29 15.16 -4.10
CA ALA A 112 11.59 16.24 -5.03
C ALA A 112 12.84 17.04 -4.63
N GLU A 113 13.07 17.21 -3.33
CA GLU A 113 14.24 17.91 -2.79
C GLU A 113 15.51 17.05 -2.84
N ALA A 114 15.47 15.83 -2.29
CA ALA A 114 16.64 14.98 -2.15
C ALA A 114 17.00 14.22 -3.44
N HIS A 115 16.00 13.85 -4.24
CA HIS A 115 16.14 12.96 -5.40
C HIS A 115 15.29 13.45 -6.59
N PRO A 116 15.55 14.66 -7.14
CA PRO A 116 14.71 15.30 -8.15
C PRO A 116 14.59 14.53 -9.48
N LYS A 117 15.47 13.55 -9.71
CA LYS A 117 15.48 12.70 -10.92
C LYS A 117 14.76 11.36 -10.72
N VAL A 118 14.13 11.16 -9.57
CA VAL A 118 13.29 10.00 -9.29
C VAL A 118 11.83 10.35 -9.50
N SER A 119 11.15 9.56 -10.31
CA SER A 119 9.71 9.66 -10.55
C SER A 119 8.97 8.64 -9.67
N LEU A 120 8.11 9.14 -8.77
CA LEU A 120 7.25 8.28 -7.95
C LEU A 120 5.89 8.09 -8.65
N VAL A 121 5.54 6.84 -8.97
CA VAL A 121 4.21 6.45 -9.44
C VAL A 121 3.49 5.81 -8.26
N THR A 122 2.40 6.42 -7.79
CA THR A 122 1.70 5.96 -6.58
C THR A 122 0.35 5.33 -6.92
N ILE A 123 0.05 4.19 -6.31
CA ILE A 123 -1.24 3.48 -6.43
C ILE A 123 -1.89 3.41 -5.05
N ASP A 124 -3.06 4.01 -4.91
CA ASP A 124 -3.91 3.91 -3.72
C ASP A 124 -4.86 2.71 -3.86
N ALA A 125 -4.69 1.70 -3.01
CA ALA A 125 -5.53 0.51 -3.01
C ALA A 125 -5.49 -0.24 -1.66
N THR A 126 -6.34 -1.27 -1.53
CA THR A 126 -6.37 -2.16 -0.36
C THR A 126 -5.12 -3.05 -0.30
N THR A 127 -4.75 -3.50 0.89
CA THR A 127 -3.66 -4.48 1.07
C THR A 127 -3.87 -5.74 0.23
N THR A 128 -5.10 -6.25 0.15
CA THR A 128 -5.47 -7.41 -0.68
C THR A 128 -5.20 -7.20 -2.17
N SER A 129 -5.25 -5.96 -2.65
CA SER A 129 -4.91 -5.59 -4.04
C SER A 129 -3.42 -5.31 -4.23
N LEU A 130 -2.75 -4.71 -3.25
CA LEU A 130 -1.35 -4.30 -3.35
C LEU A 130 -0.37 -5.48 -3.24
N ILE A 131 -0.62 -6.45 -2.36
CA ILE A 131 0.31 -7.57 -2.13
C ILE A 131 0.55 -8.43 -3.38
N PRO A 132 -0.48 -8.86 -4.14
CA PRO A 132 -0.25 -9.59 -5.40
C PRO A 132 0.52 -8.77 -6.44
N GLN A 133 0.31 -7.46 -6.47
CA GLN A 133 1.04 -6.58 -7.39
C GLN A 133 2.52 -6.47 -7.01
N LEU A 134 2.84 -6.38 -5.73
CA LEU A 134 4.22 -6.42 -5.24
C LEU A 134 4.89 -7.77 -5.54
N ALA A 135 4.22 -8.89 -5.22
CA ALA A 135 4.73 -10.23 -5.45
C ALA A 135 5.02 -10.53 -6.94
N THR A 136 4.21 -9.97 -7.84
CA THR A 136 4.37 -10.10 -9.30
C THR A 136 5.26 -9.03 -9.95
N GLY A 137 5.86 -8.13 -9.15
CA GLY A 137 6.72 -7.06 -9.65
C GLY A 137 5.98 -5.97 -10.43
N ARG A 138 4.67 -5.80 -10.21
CA ARG A 138 3.88 -4.63 -10.66
C ARG A 138 4.07 -3.41 -9.73
N LEU A 139 4.48 -3.64 -8.49
CA LEU A 139 4.91 -2.60 -7.56
C LEU A 139 6.35 -2.88 -7.13
N ASP A 140 7.06 -1.82 -6.75
CA ASP A 140 8.41 -1.91 -6.20
C ASP A 140 8.38 -1.90 -4.67
N LEU A 141 7.43 -1.14 -4.10
CA LEU A 141 7.20 -0.99 -2.67
C LEU A 141 5.70 -0.94 -2.40
N ALA A 142 5.26 -1.35 -1.21
CA ALA A 142 3.88 -1.12 -0.78
C ALA A 142 3.79 -0.77 0.71
N ILE A 143 2.97 0.21 1.08
CA ILE A 143 2.61 0.47 2.48
C ILE A 143 1.24 -0.14 2.74
N VAL A 144 1.20 -1.10 3.68
CA VAL A 144 0.11 -2.06 3.83
C VAL A 144 -0.25 -2.29 5.29
N ASN A 145 -1.42 -2.85 5.50
CA ASN A 145 -1.87 -3.29 6.81
C ASN A 145 -1.34 -4.69 7.11
N LEU A 146 -1.00 -4.93 8.37
CA LEU A 146 -0.49 -6.21 8.85
C LEU A 146 -1.61 -7.03 9.51
N PRO A 147 -1.51 -8.37 9.52
CA PRO A 147 -0.39 -9.19 9.01
C PRO A 147 -0.41 -9.40 7.48
N VAL A 148 0.78 -9.59 6.90
CA VAL A 148 0.96 -10.05 5.52
C VAL A 148 1.69 -11.38 5.54
N THR A 149 1.10 -12.40 4.90
CA THR A 149 1.59 -13.79 4.94
C THR A 149 2.14 -14.29 3.61
N ASP A 150 2.26 -13.42 2.60
CA ASP A 150 2.77 -13.78 1.28
C ASP A 150 4.28 -14.14 1.34
N PRO A 151 4.68 -15.34 0.87
CA PRO A 151 6.06 -15.82 0.98
C PRO A 151 7.06 -15.10 0.07
N ASP A 152 6.59 -14.40 -0.96
CA ASP A 152 7.42 -13.60 -1.87
C ASP A 152 7.57 -12.14 -1.39
N VAL A 153 6.93 -11.78 -0.27
CA VAL A 153 6.97 -10.44 0.32
C VAL A 153 7.72 -10.46 1.65
N ALA A 154 8.55 -9.44 1.87
CA ALA A 154 9.12 -9.11 3.16
C ALA A 154 8.45 -7.83 3.66
N VAL A 155 8.22 -7.75 4.97
CA VAL A 155 7.56 -6.59 5.59
C VAL A 155 8.42 -6.12 6.75
N ASP A 156 8.64 -4.83 6.78
CA ASP A 156 9.10 -4.12 7.97
C ASP A 156 7.95 -3.32 8.57
N GLU A 157 7.81 -3.36 9.89
CA GLU A 157 6.73 -2.65 10.58
C GLU A 157 7.09 -1.17 10.74
N LEU A 158 6.16 -0.29 10.37
CA LEU A 158 6.39 1.16 10.43
C LEU A 158 5.85 1.74 11.74
N PHE A 159 4.61 1.41 12.08
CA PHE A 159 3.92 1.89 13.27
C PHE A 159 2.71 1.01 13.59
N GLU A 160 2.30 1.06 14.84
CA GLU A 160 0.99 0.59 15.30
C GLU A 160 0.01 1.76 15.36
N GLU A 161 -1.27 1.45 15.15
CA GLU A 161 -2.36 2.41 15.25
C GLU A 161 -3.47 1.89 16.17
N GLU A 162 -4.02 2.82 16.95
CA GLU A 162 -5.21 2.61 17.76
C GLU A 162 -6.49 2.72 16.92
N HIS A 163 -7.56 2.11 17.41
CA HIS A 163 -8.90 2.44 16.96
C HIS A 163 -9.45 3.66 17.72
N VAL A 164 -10.21 4.47 17.00
CA VAL A 164 -10.85 5.66 17.52
C VAL A 164 -12.29 5.72 17.06
N VAL A 165 -13.12 6.41 17.82
CA VAL A 165 -14.49 6.74 17.43
C VAL A 165 -14.53 8.21 17.00
N LEU A 166 -14.82 8.46 15.74
CA LEU A 166 -15.08 9.79 15.22
C LEU A 166 -16.58 10.08 15.35
N VAL A 167 -16.93 11.14 16.06
CA VAL A 167 -18.33 11.49 16.35
C VAL A 167 -18.63 12.93 15.95
N PRO A 168 -19.84 13.22 15.44
CA PRO A 168 -20.31 14.59 15.32
C PRO A 168 -20.32 15.29 16.69
N GLY A 169 -20.04 16.59 16.75
CA GLY A 169 -19.86 17.32 18.03
C GLY A 169 -21.12 17.35 18.91
N GLN A 170 -22.31 17.18 18.32
CA GLN A 170 -23.58 17.09 19.04
C GLN A 170 -23.99 15.65 19.40
N HIS A 171 -23.19 14.66 19.04
CA HIS A 171 -23.49 13.26 19.29
C HIS A 171 -23.36 12.95 20.80
N PRO A 172 -24.23 12.13 21.41
CA PRO A 172 -24.15 11.80 22.85
C PRO A 172 -22.79 11.27 23.29
N LEU A 173 -22.13 10.47 22.43
CA LEU A 173 -20.79 9.96 22.70
C LEU A 173 -19.72 11.07 22.83
N ALA A 174 -19.93 12.27 22.27
CA ALA A 174 -18.97 13.38 22.33
C ALA A 174 -18.69 13.86 23.78
N ALA A 175 -19.57 13.53 24.72
CA ALA A 175 -19.35 13.80 26.15
C ALA A 175 -18.25 12.93 26.79
N HIS A 176 -17.80 11.86 26.12
CA HIS A 176 -16.78 10.95 26.62
C HIS A 176 -15.39 11.36 26.15
N ASP A 177 -14.39 11.17 27.00
CA ASP A 177 -12.99 11.38 26.65
C ASP A 177 -12.28 10.11 26.21
N ARG A 178 -12.84 8.94 26.57
CA ARG A 178 -12.46 7.60 26.11
C ARG A 178 -13.71 6.72 26.06
N LEU A 179 -13.73 5.74 25.18
CA LEU A 179 -14.81 4.77 25.05
C LEU A 179 -14.24 3.36 25.11
N SER A 180 -15.01 2.42 25.64
CA SER A 180 -14.80 0.99 25.46
C SER A 180 -15.81 0.44 24.45
N LEU A 181 -15.59 -0.77 23.94
CA LEU A 181 -16.58 -1.46 23.10
C LEU A 181 -17.95 -1.63 23.80
N ALA A 182 -17.96 -1.77 25.13
CA ALA A 182 -19.21 -1.87 25.90
C ALA A 182 -20.02 -0.57 25.87
N ASP A 183 -19.37 0.59 25.82
CA ASP A 183 -20.04 1.89 25.74
C ASP A 183 -20.73 2.11 24.39
N LEU A 184 -20.34 1.34 23.37
CA LEU A 184 -20.93 1.38 22.03
C LEU A 184 -22.13 0.44 21.87
N ALA A 185 -22.45 -0.37 22.88
CA ALA A 185 -23.57 -1.29 22.84
C ALA A 185 -24.90 -0.55 22.58
N GLY A 186 -25.62 -0.95 21.54
CA GLY A 186 -26.88 -0.31 21.16
C GLY A 186 -26.75 1.06 20.49
N THR A 187 -25.53 1.54 20.23
CA THR A 187 -25.31 2.77 19.47
C THR A 187 -25.20 2.43 17.97
N PRO A 188 -26.03 3.05 17.10
CA PRO A 188 -25.87 2.91 15.65
C PRO A 188 -24.56 3.57 15.17
N LEU A 189 -23.76 2.82 14.40
CA LEU A 189 -22.44 3.24 13.92
C LEU A 189 -22.33 3.13 12.40
N LEU A 190 -21.56 4.03 11.79
CA LEU A 190 -21.04 3.83 10.45
C LEU A 190 -19.87 2.84 10.55
N LEU A 191 -19.95 1.71 9.85
CA LEU A 191 -18.96 0.63 9.88
C LEU A 191 -18.55 0.23 8.46
N GLU A 192 -17.40 -0.44 8.30
CA GLU A 192 -17.14 -1.19 7.07
C GLU A 192 -18.01 -2.47 7.02
N PRO A 193 -18.29 -3.03 5.83
CA PRO A 193 -19.06 -4.27 5.71
C PRO A 193 -18.30 -5.47 6.30
N PRO A 194 -19.02 -6.51 6.79
CA PRO A 194 -18.42 -7.79 7.18
C PRO A 194 -17.62 -8.41 6.03
N GLY A 195 -16.51 -9.08 6.35
CA GLY A 195 -15.56 -9.64 5.39
C GLY A 195 -14.43 -8.68 4.98
N THR A 196 -14.46 -7.44 5.48
CA THR A 196 -13.28 -6.57 5.47
C THR A 196 -12.42 -6.88 6.68
N GLY A 197 -11.09 -6.90 6.53
CA GLY A 197 -10.20 -7.24 7.65
C GLY A 197 -10.40 -6.32 8.87
N PHE A 198 -10.67 -5.03 8.65
CA PHE A 198 -10.95 -4.09 9.74
C PHE A 198 -12.26 -4.41 10.47
N ARG A 199 -13.35 -4.71 9.73
CA ARG A 199 -14.63 -5.06 10.35
C ARG A 199 -14.57 -6.37 11.10
N ASP A 200 -13.91 -7.37 10.53
CA ASP A 200 -13.82 -8.71 11.13
C ASP A 200 -13.01 -8.66 12.45
N ASP A 201 -11.86 -7.97 12.46
CA ASP A 201 -11.05 -7.78 13.68
C ASP A 201 -11.85 -7.06 14.78
N LEU A 202 -12.61 -6.04 14.39
CA LEU A 202 -13.42 -5.24 15.30
C LEU A 202 -14.63 -6.01 15.86
N ASP A 203 -15.30 -6.81 15.04
CA ASP A 203 -16.41 -7.67 15.47
C ASP A 203 -15.91 -8.77 16.41
N ASP A 204 -14.72 -9.34 16.16
CA ASP A 204 -14.06 -10.29 17.06
C ASP A 204 -13.74 -9.65 18.42
N ASP A 205 -13.19 -8.43 18.42
CA ASP A 205 -12.94 -7.67 19.65
C ASP A 205 -14.24 -7.42 20.44
N ALA A 206 -15.30 -6.99 19.76
CA ALA A 206 -16.61 -6.73 20.37
C ALA A 206 -17.23 -8.01 20.94
N ALA A 207 -17.14 -9.13 20.22
CA ALA A 207 -17.67 -10.41 20.65
C ALA A 207 -17.00 -10.91 21.94
N ARG A 208 -15.68 -10.68 22.11
CA ARG A 208 -14.94 -11.06 23.33
C ARG A 208 -15.47 -10.40 24.60
N VAL A 209 -16.09 -9.22 24.48
CA VAL A 209 -16.72 -8.49 25.60
C VAL A 209 -18.25 -8.59 25.60
N GLY A 210 -18.82 -9.48 24.78
CA GLY A 210 -20.27 -9.73 24.72
C GLY A 210 -21.07 -8.61 24.05
N VAL A 211 -20.42 -7.80 23.21
CA VAL A 211 -21.04 -6.70 22.46
C VAL A 211 -21.26 -7.12 21.01
N THR A 212 -22.39 -6.72 20.45
CA THR A 212 -22.62 -6.74 19.00
C THR A 212 -22.75 -5.31 18.51
N LEU A 213 -21.86 -4.89 17.62
CA LEU A 213 -21.89 -3.56 17.03
C LEU A 213 -23.10 -3.42 16.10
N GLN A 214 -23.78 -2.28 16.19
CA GLN A 214 -24.99 -2.02 15.40
C GLN A 214 -24.67 -1.11 14.22
N PRO A 215 -24.72 -1.60 12.97
CA PRO A 215 -24.51 -0.75 11.82
C PRO A 215 -25.73 0.17 11.63
N GLN A 216 -25.49 1.48 11.63
CA GLN A 216 -26.39 2.47 11.04
C GLN A 216 -26.34 2.40 9.51
N ALA A 217 -25.12 2.23 8.97
CA ALA A 217 -24.84 1.99 7.57
C ALA A 217 -23.50 1.27 7.43
N GLU A 218 -23.37 0.49 6.36
CA GLU A 218 -22.13 -0.22 6.02
C GLU A 218 -21.54 0.37 4.74
N VAL A 219 -20.28 0.81 4.80
CA VAL A 219 -19.62 1.53 3.71
C VAL A 219 -18.25 0.93 3.45
N ASP A 220 -18.06 0.34 2.27
CA ASP A 220 -16.77 -0.16 1.83
C ASP A 220 -15.86 1.01 1.44
N GLY A 221 -14.77 1.20 2.20
CA GLY A 221 -13.79 2.24 1.98
C GLY A 221 -13.66 3.21 3.15
N MET A 222 -12.66 2.96 4.00
CA MET A 222 -12.32 3.75 5.19
C MET A 222 -12.30 5.28 5.01
N ARG A 223 -11.83 5.80 3.87
CA ARG A 223 -11.81 7.25 3.61
C ARG A 223 -13.21 7.84 3.40
N LEU A 224 -14.10 7.10 2.74
CA LEU A 224 -15.47 7.51 2.55
C LEU A 224 -16.22 7.44 3.88
N LEU A 225 -16.02 6.35 4.63
CA LEU A 225 -16.55 6.18 5.99
C LEU A 225 -16.17 7.35 6.90
N ALA A 226 -14.89 7.72 6.94
CA ALA A 226 -14.40 8.88 7.69
C ALA A 226 -15.03 10.19 7.21
N SER A 227 -15.16 10.39 5.89
CA SER A 227 -15.76 11.59 5.31
C SER A 227 -17.23 11.76 5.73
N LEU A 228 -18.01 10.68 5.77
CA LEU A 228 -19.40 10.71 6.21
C LEU A 228 -19.51 11.07 7.70
N ALA A 229 -18.63 10.53 8.53
CA ALA A 229 -18.58 10.87 9.95
C ALA A 229 -18.22 12.35 10.19
N TYR A 230 -17.22 12.88 9.48
CA TYR A 230 -16.89 14.31 9.51
C TYR A 230 -18.06 15.20 9.08
N GLN A 231 -18.88 14.74 8.13
CA GLN A 231 -20.05 15.46 7.64
C GLN A 231 -21.27 15.35 8.54
N GLY A 232 -21.17 14.65 9.67
CA GLY A 232 -22.26 14.57 10.65
C GLY A 232 -23.24 13.43 10.43
N TYR A 233 -22.99 12.51 9.49
CA TYR A 233 -23.94 11.43 9.16
C TYR A 233 -24.01 10.31 10.21
N GLY A 234 -23.08 10.25 11.16
CA GLY A 234 -23.09 9.27 12.24
C GLY A 234 -21.74 9.15 12.93
N ALA A 235 -21.69 8.42 14.04
CA ALA A 235 -20.45 8.02 14.68
C ALA A 235 -19.80 6.88 13.89
N ALA A 236 -18.48 6.89 13.71
CA ALA A 236 -17.74 5.85 13.01
C ALA A 236 -16.56 5.34 13.84
N ILE A 237 -16.30 4.04 13.79
CA ILE A 237 -15.05 3.46 14.31
C ILE A 237 -14.04 3.46 13.15
N LEU A 238 -12.87 4.04 13.39
CA LEU A 238 -11.84 4.28 12.38
C LEU A 238 -10.46 3.94 12.96
N PRO A 239 -9.48 3.59 12.12
CA PRO A 239 -8.08 3.60 12.54
C PRO A 239 -7.61 5.06 12.71
N ALA A 240 -6.70 5.29 13.67
CA ALA A 240 -6.16 6.63 13.93
C ALA A 240 -5.55 7.29 12.67
N SER A 241 -4.96 6.51 11.76
CA SER A 241 -4.42 7.05 10.48
C SER A 241 -5.47 7.64 9.55
N ALA A 242 -6.77 7.33 9.73
CA ALA A 242 -7.85 7.93 8.96
C ALA A 242 -8.22 9.35 9.44
N ILE A 243 -7.71 9.77 10.61
CA ILE A 243 -8.06 11.05 11.21
C ILE A 243 -7.25 12.20 10.61
N VAL A 244 -7.91 13.33 10.36
CA VAL A 244 -7.24 14.57 9.93
C VAL A 244 -6.83 15.40 11.15
N GLU A 245 -5.69 16.09 11.05
CA GLU A 245 -5.11 16.82 12.20
C GLU A 245 -5.83 18.14 12.53
N TRP A 246 -6.62 18.70 11.62
CA TRP A 246 -7.36 19.94 11.86
C TRP A 246 -8.76 19.61 12.41
N THR A 247 -9.30 20.40 13.32
CA THR A 247 -10.71 20.35 13.73
C THR A 247 -11.29 21.76 13.71
N ASP A 248 -12.55 21.89 13.30
CA ASP A 248 -13.33 23.13 13.38
C ASP A 248 -14.36 23.09 14.54
N GLY A 249 -14.27 22.09 15.42
CA GLY A 249 -15.19 21.87 16.53
C GLY A 249 -16.51 21.20 16.15
N THR A 250 -16.72 20.85 14.88
CA THR A 250 -17.96 20.17 14.43
C THR A 250 -17.96 18.67 14.70
N TRP A 251 -16.82 18.11 15.10
CA TRP A 251 -16.63 16.69 15.42
C TRP A 251 -15.58 16.51 16.51
N LYS A 252 -15.62 15.35 17.17
CA LYS A 252 -14.66 14.92 18.20
C LYS A 252 -14.13 13.52 17.83
N THR A 253 -12.84 13.31 18.00
CA THR A 253 -12.24 11.97 17.96
C THR A 253 -12.03 11.48 19.38
N ILE A 254 -12.43 10.25 19.66
CA ILE A 254 -12.41 9.64 21.00
C ILE A 254 -11.64 8.32 20.92
N PRO A 255 -10.58 8.10 21.70
CA PRO A 255 -9.88 6.82 21.76
C PRO A 255 -10.82 5.67 22.13
N LEU A 256 -10.67 4.52 21.46
CA LEU A 256 -11.42 3.30 21.72
C LEU A 256 -10.53 2.26 22.42
N ASP A 257 -10.85 1.96 23.67
CA ASP A 257 -10.19 0.97 24.51
C ASP A 257 -10.74 -0.44 24.27
N GLY A 258 -9.89 -1.44 24.51
CA GLY A 258 -10.28 -2.85 24.46
C GLY A 258 -10.30 -3.46 23.05
N THR A 259 -9.76 -2.75 22.05
CA THR A 259 -9.54 -3.29 20.71
C THR A 259 -8.10 -3.74 20.50
N SER A 260 -7.91 -4.70 19.62
CA SER A 260 -6.60 -5.13 19.16
C SER A 260 -5.92 -3.98 18.38
N HIS A 261 -4.64 -3.75 18.66
CA HIS A 261 -3.85 -2.80 17.88
C HIS A 261 -3.61 -3.34 16.48
N ARG A 262 -3.53 -2.42 15.53
CA ARG A 262 -3.31 -2.74 14.13
C ARG A 262 -1.98 -2.17 13.72
N ALA A 263 -1.19 -2.93 12.97
CA ALA A 263 0.10 -2.46 12.49
C ALA A 263 0.06 -2.11 11.01
N VAL A 264 0.80 -1.08 10.63
CA VAL A 264 1.08 -0.69 9.24
C VAL A 264 2.54 -0.96 8.97
N GLY A 265 2.82 -1.59 7.82
CA GLY A 265 4.18 -1.97 7.43
C GLY A 265 4.53 -1.52 6.01
N LEU A 266 5.84 -1.43 5.78
CA LEU A 266 6.46 -1.29 4.48
C LEU A 266 6.80 -2.67 3.93
N ALA A 267 6.06 -3.08 2.91
CA ALA A 267 6.26 -4.30 2.17
C ALA A 267 7.21 -4.09 0.98
N THR A 268 8.15 -5.03 0.83
CA THR A 268 9.15 -5.09 -0.24
C THR A 268 9.18 -6.50 -0.85
N PRO A 269 9.67 -6.68 -2.10
CA PRO A 269 9.90 -8.01 -2.62
C PRO A 269 10.96 -8.73 -1.78
N ARG A 270 10.68 -9.98 -1.35
CA ARG A 270 11.62 -10.76 -0.53
C ARG A 270 12.90 -11.15 -1.29
N ARG A 271 12.83 -11.18 -2.62
CA ARG A 271 13.93 -11.60 -3.50
C ARG A 271 14.43 -10.42 -4.30
N GLY A 272 15.74 -10.40 -4.52
CA GLY A 272 16.41 -9.32 -5.25
C GLY A 272 16.82 -8.19 -4.32
N ARG A 273 17.61 -7.26 -4.86
CA ARG A 273 17.99 -6.05 -4.16
C ARG A 273 17.10 -4.93 -4.68
N LEU A 274 16.51 -4.14 -3.78
CA LEU A 274 15.78 -2.93 -4.16
C LEU A 274 16.70 -2.04 -5.00
N SER A 275 16.21 -1.42 -6.07
CA SER A 275 16.98 -0.45 -6.86
C SER A 275 17.39 0.78 -6.04
N ALA A 276 18.41 1.53 -6.46
CA ALA A 276 18.80 2.79 -5.82
C ALA A 276 17.63 3.75 -5.50
N PRO A 277 16.72 4.07 -6.44
CA PRO A 277 15.60 4.96 -6.14
C PRO A 277 14.58 4.33 -5.18
N ALA A 278 14.39 3.00 -5.22
CA ALA A 278 13.54 2.31 -4.25
C ALA A 278 14.12 2.36 -2.84
N ARG A 279 15.42 2.09 -2.67
CA ARG A 279 16.13 2.23 -1.37
C ARG A 279 16.02 3.65 -0.82
N ALA A 280 16.26 4.66 -1.66
CA ALA A 280 16.11 6.06 -1.28
C ALA A 280 14.67 6.41 -0.83
N THR A 281 13.66 5.82 -1.48
CA THR A 281 12.25 5.97 -1.08
C THR A 281 11.99 5.31 0.28
N VAL A 282 12.52 4.10 0.50
CA VAL A 282 12.42 3.40 1.79
C VAL A 282 13.02 4.24 2.92
N ASP A 283 14.24 4.77 2.75
CA ASP A 283 14.91 5.60 3.75
C ASP A 283 14.08 6.85 4.10
N LEU A 284 13.49 7.49 3.09
CA LEU A 284 12.63 8.64 3.30
C LEU A 284 11.32 8.28 4.00
N VAL A 285 10.70 7.14 3.67
CA VAL A 285 9.52 6.64 4.38
C VAL A 285 9.83 6.43 5.86
N HIS A 286 10.93 5.75 6.20
CA HIS A 286 11.31 5.54 7.61
C HIS A 286 11.55 6.86 8.35
N ARG A 287 12.29 7.80 7.75
CA ARG A 287 12.51 9.13 8.36
C ARG A 287 11.20 9.89 8.58
N LEU A 288 10.29 9.86 7.62
CA LEU A 288 9.00 10.55 7.73
C LEU A 288 8.09 9.90 8.77
N VAL A 289 8.06 8.57 8.84
CA VAL A 289 7.35 7.83 9.89
C VAL A 289 7.91 8.19 11.27
N ALA A 290 9.23 8.12 11.44
CA ALA A 290 9.89 8.44 12.72
C ALA A 290 9.66 9.88 13.17
N THR A 291 9.51 10.82 12.24
CA THR A 291 9.29 12.25 12.56
C THR A 291 7.82 12.62 12.75
N GLN A 292 6.89 12.01 12.00
CA GLN A 292 5.48 12.40 12.02
C GLN A 292 4.62 11.57 12.97
N VAL A 293 4.89 10.28 13.13
CA VAL A 293 4.11 9.41 14.02
C VAL A 293 4.09 9.93 15.46
N PRO A 294 5.20 10.39 16.08
CA PRO A 294 5.17 10.90 17.46
C PRO A 294 4.24 12.11 17.68
N SER A 295 3.96 12.88 16.63
CA SER A 295 3.03 14.02 16.69
C SER A 295 1.57 13.66 16.41
N ARG A 296 1.30 12.42 16.02
CA ARG A 296 -0.03 11.96 15.61
C ARG A 296 -0.70 11.17 16.71
N GLN A 297 -1.87 11.62 17.13
CA GLN A 297 -2.65 10.96 18.17
C GLN A 297 -3.06 9.54 17.72
N GLY A 298 -2.81 8.55 18.58
CA GLY A 298 -3.19 7.16 18.34
C GLY A 298 -2.27 6.40 17.38
N LEU A 299 -1.15 6.97 16.94
CA LEU A 299 -0.10 6.25 16.21
C LEU A 299 1.14 6.07 17.09
N HIS A 300 1.76 4.90 17.03
CA HIS A 300 2.90 4.52 17.87
C HIS A 300 4.02 3.93 17.02
N VAL A 301 5.23 4.49 17.11
CA VAL A 301 6.39 3.99 16.33
C VAL A 301 6.81 2.62 16.86
N THR A 302 7.00 1.66 15.95
CA THR A 302 7.57 0.36 16.29
C THR A 302 9.10 0.48 16.41
N THR A 303 9.66 -0.11 17.47
CA THR A 303 11.07 0.09 17.91
C THR A 303 12.15 -0.32 16.90
N ALA A 304 11.81 -0.91 15.76
CA ALA A 304 12.76 -1.22 14.69
C ALA A 304 13.28 0.05 13.95
N ALA A 305 12.46 1.11 13.85
CA ALA A 305 12.82 2.35 13.15
C ALA A 305 13.72 3.30 13.95
N ALA A 306 13.92 3.06 15.26
CA ALA A 306 14.67 3.96 16.15
C ALA A 306 16.17 3.61 16.28
N ALA A 307 16.64 2.53 15.64
CA ALA A 307 17.97 1.98 15.93
C ALA A 307 19.12 2.54 15.07
N ASP A 308 18.87 3.39 14.05
CA ASP A 308 19.92 3.82 13.12
C ASP A 308 20.49 5.23 13.34
N ASP A 309 20.01 5.97 14.35
CA ASP A 309 20.53 7.31 14.70
C ASP A 309 21.67 7.29 15.75
N GLY A 310 22.27 6.12 16.03
CA GLY A 310 23.11 5.91 17.21
C GLY A 310 24.57 5.48 17.02
N ALA A 311 25.06 5.24 15.80
CA ALA A 311 26.42 4.70 15.61
C ALA A 311 27.28 5.57 14.68
N GLY A 312 27.69 6.75 15.16
CA GLY A 312 28.52 7.61 14.32
C GLY A 312 29.18 8.85 14.92
N VAL A 313 29.70 8.84 16.16
CA VAL A 313 30.78 9.79 16.55
C VAL A 313 31.77 9.19 17.58
N SER A 314 32.92 8.79 17.05
CA SER A 314 34.31 8.78 17.54
C SER A 314 34.69 9.12 19.01
N ARG A 315 35.60 8.29 19.56
CA ARG A 315 36.86 8.57 20.33
C ARG A 315 37.28 7.24 21.00
N THR A 316 38.48 6.67 20.91
CA THR A 316 39.85 7.11 20.62
C THR A 316 40.65 5.88 20.21
#